data_AF-A0A8T1ALJ5-F1
#
_entry.id   AF-A0A8T1ALJ5-F1
#
_cell.length_a   1.000
_cell.length_b   1.000
_cell.length_c   1.000
_cell.angle_alpha   90.00
_cell.angle_beta   90.00
_cell.angle_gamma   90.00
#
_symmetry.space_group_name_H-M   'P 1'
#
loop_
_entity.id
_entity.type
_entity.pdbx_description
1 polymer ?
#
loop_
_entity_poly.entity_id
_entity_poly.type
_entity_poly.pdbx_seq_one_letter_code
_entity_poly.pdbx_strand_id
1 'polypeptide(L)'
;MYARVNGAELQVEFVLDDANKAQHKAFHDVFADCSFTYLMCFYHVVAKLRERSRGLSSELSALVYKDDYDLHFAWSKAEFVEQKEAMLKDWAGHADLTAFTAYVKAQWLTGNFANWQTFLAPPGIDFLLGDADPELVHVRAVPPMRTFVPELSHTREDMAITAQFGVHYARMEVESQPRIGWPVDLHTAYCPCKYHFKMGYCCHLLFAQQSRSVVDESGEETLVNRKRVQKWGARRTLATHFSVYRKE
;
A
#
# COMPACT_ATOMS: atom_id res chain seq x y z
N MET A 1 -31.06 -10.72 14.45
CA MET A 1 -30.36 -12.04 14.46
C MET A 1 -29.11 -11.98 15.31
N TYR A 2 -28.24 -10.96 15.16
CA TYR A 2 -27.04 -10.78 15.98
C TYR A 2 -27.33 -10.71 17.50
N ALA A 3 -28.21 -9.80 17.93
CA ALA A 3 -28.56 -9.66 19.35
C ALA A 3 -29.17 -10.92 19.99
N ARG A 4 -29.89 -11.73 19.20
CA ARG A 4 -30.44 -13.02 19.67
C ARG A 4 -29.34 -14.05 19.98
N VAL A 5 -28.20 -13.98 19.29
CA VAL A 5 -27.08 -14.90 19.49
C VAL A 5 -26.10 -14.36 20.53
N ASN A 6 -25.85 -13.04 20.52
CA ASN A 6 -24.77 -12.42 21.30
C ASN A 6 -25.25 -11.67 22.55
N GLY A 7 -26.57 -11.52 22.76
CA GLY A 7 -27.13 -10.81 23.91
C GLY A 7 -26.95 -9.29 23.89
N ALA A 8 -26.38 -8.74 22.81
CA ALA A 8 -26.12 -7.31 22.63
C ALA A 8 -26.37 -6.88 21.18
N GLU A 9 -26.78 -5.63 20.97
CA GLU A 9 -26.92 -5.07 19.62
C GLU A 9 -25.55 -4.91 18.94
N LEU A 10 -25.53 -5.08 17.62
CA LEU A 10 -24.31 -4.90 16.84
C LEU A 10 -24.00 -3.42 16.73
N GLN A 11 -22.85 -3.00 17.25
CA GLN A 11 -22.34 -1.64 17.09
C GLN A 11 -21.33 -1.63 15.95
N VAL A 12 -21.67 -0.94 14.86
CA VAL A 12 -20.79 -0.76 13.71
C VAL A 12 -20.01 0.53 13.90
N GLU A 13 -18.67 0.46 13.79
CA GLU A 13 -17.78 1.62 13.86
C GLU A 13 -17.27 2.03 12.47
N PHE A 14 -16.99 1.04 11.61
CA PHE A 14 -16.51 1.25 10.25
C PHE A 14 -17.24 0.33 9.27
N VAL A 15 -17.57 0.87 8.11
CA VAL A 15 -18.06 0.11 6.96
C VAL A 15 -17.13 0.39 5.79
N LEU A 16 -16.58 -0.64 5.15
CA LEU A 16 -15.78 -0.50 3.94
C LEU A 16 -16.57 -1.06 2.76
N ASP A 17 -16.96 -0.20 1.82
CA ASP A 17 -17.77 -0.62 0.67
C ASP A 17 -17.46 0.21 -0.58
N ASP A 18 -18.19 0.00 -1.66
CA ASP A 18 -18.16 0.78 -2.88
C ASP A 18 -18.94 2.11 -2.74
N ALA A 19 -18.93 2.91 -3.81
CA ALA A 19 -19.54 4.23 -3.81
C ALA A 19 -20.92 4.23 -4.42
N ASN A 20 -21.73 3.34 -3.88
CA ASN A 20 -23.10 3.21 -4.27
C ASN A 20 -23.99 3.98 -3.30
N LYS A 21 -24.69 4.99 -3.81
CA LYS A 21 -25.61 5.82 -3.00
C LYS A 21 -26.71 5.01 -2.34
N ALA A 22 -27.20 3.96 -3.01
CA ALA A 22 -28.23 3.09 -2.45
C ALA A 22 -27.69 2.24 -1.30
N GLN A 23 -26.47 1.69 -1.44
CA GLN A 23 -25.81 0.95 -0.35
C GLN A 23 -25.50 1.86 0.83
N HIS A 24 -24.86 3.01 0.57
CA HIS A 24 -24.59 4.03 1.59
C HIS A 24 -25.87 4.40 2.36
N LYS A 25 -26.97 4.69 1.64
CA LYS A 25 -28.24 5.00 2.28
C LYS A 25 -28.78 3.81 3.09
N ALA A 26 -28.76 2.61 2.51
CA ALA A 26 -29.24 1.41 3.19
C ALA A 26 -28.47 1.13 4.49
N PHE A 27 -27.13 1.32 4.51
CA PHE A 27 -26.34 1.19 5.74
C PHE A 27 -26.76 2.20 6.80
N HIS A 28 -26.95 3.47 6.44
CA HIS A 28 -27.43 4.48 7.39
C HIS A 28 -28.87 4.23 7.87
N ASP A 29 -29.73 3.64 7.03
CA ASP A 29 -31.09 3.28 7.42
C ASP A 29 -31.10 2.08 8.39
N VAL A 30 -30.28 1.06 8.13
CA VAL A 30 -30.22 -0.19 8.92
C VAL A 30 -29.49 0.01 10.25
N PHE A 31 -28.38 0.75 10.24
CA PHE A 31 -27.54 1.02 11.41
C PHE A 31 -27.72 2.47 11.90
N ALA A 32 -28.96 2.95 11.90
CA ALA A 32 -29.29 4.33 12.28
C ALA A 32 -28.96 4.66 13.74
N ASP A 33 -28.81 3.64 14.59
CA ASP A 33 -28.41 3.71 15.99
C ASP A 33 -26.89 3.67 16.19
N CYS A 34 -26.12 3.40 15.14
CA CYS A 34 -24.66 3.35 15.17
C CYS A 34 -24.05 4.67 14.67
N SER A 35 -23.00 5.14 15.36
CA SER A 35 -22.14 6.20 14.85
C SER A 35 -20.96 5.59 14.10
N PHE A 36 -21.16 5.23 12.83
CA PHE A 36 -20.12 4.61 12.01
C PHE A 36 -19.53 5.56 10.97
N THR A 37 -18.29 5.27 10.56
CA THR A 37 -17.64 5.92 9.40
C THR A 37 -17.76 5.02 8.18
N TYR A 38 -18.36 5.54 7.10
CA TYR A 38 -18.35 4.88 5.79
C TYR A 38 -17.01 5.17 5.10
N LEU A 39 -16.19 4.13 5.00
CA LEU A 39 -14.90 4.12 4.34
C LEU A 39 -15.07 3.62 2.91
N MET A 40 -14.33 4.24 2.01
CA MET A 40 -14.31 3.81 0.62
C MET A 40 -13.19 2.80 0.39
N CYS A 41 -13.55 1.66 -0.18
CA CYS A 41 -12.58 0.64 -0.54
C CYS A 41 -11.66 1.13 -1.66
N PHE A 42 -10.35 1.21 -1.38
CA PHE A 42 -9.37 1.62 -2.39
C PHE A 42 -9.33 0.69 -3.60
N TYR A 43 -9.61 -0.61 -3.43
CA TYR A 43 -9.76 -1.52 -4.58
C TYR A 43 -10.89 -1.10 -5.53
N HIS A 44 -12.01 -0.57 -4.99
CA HIS A 44 -13.08 -0.03 -5.83
C HIS A 44 -12.68 1.28 -6.50
N VAL A 45 -11.91 2.13 -5.82
CA VAL A 45 -11.32 3.34 -6.44
C VAL A 45 -10.46 2.91 -7.64
N VAL A 46 -9.52 2.00 -7.44
CA VAL A 46 -8.61 1.48 -8.48
C VAL A 46 -9.37 0.79 -9.61
N ALA A 47 -10.39 -0.01 -9.31
CA ALA A 47 -11.24 -0.62 -10.34
C ALA A 47 -11.93 0.45 -11.19
N LYS A 48 -12.43 1.53 -10.57
CA LYS A 48 -13.02 2.67 -11.30
C LYS A 48 -12.00 3.50 -12.06
N LEU A 49 -10.78 3.66 -11.54
CA LEU A 49 -9.68 4.27 -12.29
C LEU A 49 -9.40 3.48 -13.57
N ARG A 50 -9.34 2.15 -13.48
CA ARG A 50 -9.16 1.26 -14.64
C ARG A 50 -10.26 1.40 -15.67
N GLU A 51 -11.53 1.46 -15.25
CA GLU A 51 -12.64 1.66 -16.17
C GLU A 51 -12.53 3.01 -16.90
N ARG A 52 -12.17 4.07 -16.17
CA ARG A 52 -12.17 5.45 -16.67
C ARG A 52 -10.90 5.82 -17.44
N SER A 53 -9.78 5.13 -17.22
CA SER A 53 -8.51 5.40 -17.89
C SER A 53 -8.38 4.72 -19.26
N ARG A 54 -9.34 3.87 -19.69
CA ARG A 54 -9.27 3.12 -20.96
C ARG A 54 -9.11 3.98 -22.22
N GLY A 55 -9.53 5.24 -22.17
CA GLY A 55 -9.39 6.19 -23.28
C GLY A 55 -8.15 7.08 -23.21
N LEU A 56 -7.34 6.95 -22.15
CA LEU A 56 -6.16 7.77 -21.94
C LEU A 56 -4.93 7.13 -22.59
N SER A 57 -3.92 7.95 -22.89
CA SER A 57 -2.61 7.43 -23.29
C SER A 57 -1.97 6.62 -22.16
N SER A 58 -0.94 5.84 -22.50
CA SER A 58 -0.15 5.10 -21.50
C SER A 58 0.48 6.02 -20.46
N GLU A 59 0.96 7.18 -20.90
CA GLU A 59 1.62 8.18 -20.06
C GLU A 59 0.63 8.80 -19.09
N LEU A 60 -0.54 9.22 -19.58
CA LEU A 60 -1.60 9.79 -18.75
C LEU A 60 -2.21 8.77 -17.79
N SER A 61 -2.35 7.51 -18.24
CA SER A 61 -2.77 6.42 -17.35
C SER A 61 -1.77 6.23 -16.21
N ALA A 62 -0.48 6.15 -16.54
CA ALA A 62 0.57 6.00 -15.52
C ALA A 62 0.60 7.19 -14.54
N LEU A 63 0.36 8.41 -15.03
CA LEU A 63 0.26 9.61 -14.20
C LEU A 63 -0.90 9.51 -13.21
N VAL A 64 -2.12 9.24 -13.68
CA VAL A 64 -3.29 9.22 -12.78
C VAL A 64 -3.19 8.12 -11.73
N TYR A 65 -2.69 6.93 -12.10
CA TYR A 65 -2.44 5.88 -11.12
C TYR A 65 -1.36 6.27 -10.11
N LYS A 66 -0.25 6.84 -10.58
CA LYS A 66 0.82 7.28 -9.68
C LYS A 66 0.26 8.24 -8.62
N ASP A 67 -0.48 9.25 -9.05
CA ASP A 67 -0.98 10.28 -8.14
C ASP A 67 -2.07 9.75 -7.21
N ASP A 68 -3.01 8.92 -7.68
CA ASP A 68 -4.03 8.31 -6.82
C ASP A 68 -3.40 7.37 -5.76
N TYR A 69 -2.33 6.66 -6.12
CA TYR A 69 -1.57 5.87 -5.14
C TYR A 69 -0.78 6.75 -4.19
N ASP A 70 -0.19 7.86 -4.64
CA ASP A 70 0.53 8.81 -3.77
C ASP A 70 -0.43 9.34 -2.71
N LEU A 71 -1.61 9.77 -3.14
CA LEU A 71 -2.68 10.15 -2.23
C LEU A 71 -2.99 9.02 -1.25
N HIS A 72 -3.29 7.80 -1.73
CA HIS A 72 -3.67 6.67 -0.85
C HIS A 72 -2.65 6.38 0.25
N PHE A 73 -1.36 6.57 -0.07
CA PHE A 73 -0.23 6.32 0.81
C PHE A 73 0.29 7.57 1.53
N ALA A 74 -0.44 8.69 1.46
CA ALA A 74 -0.10 9.89 2.21
C ALA A 74 -0.03 9.57 3.71
N TRP A 75 1.05 10.01 4.35
CA TRP A 75 1.35 9.75 5.76
C TRP A 75 0.40 10.52 6.68
N SER A 76 -0.04 11.69 6.22
CA SER A 76 -0.87 12.58 7.01
C SER A 76 -1.90 13.29 6.15
N LYS A 77 -2.91 13.85 6.81
CA LYS A 77 -3.89 14.72 6.17
C LYS A 77 -3.22 15.94 5.51
N ALA A 78 -2.14 16.47 6.08
CA ALA A 78 -1.41 17.60 5.51
C ALA A 78 -0.73 17.22 4.19
N GLU A 79 0.03 16.11 4.19
CA GLU A 79 0.67 15.57 2.97
C GLU A 79 -0.38 15.27 1.90
N PHE A 80 -1.52 14.69 2.28
CA PHE A 80 -2.61 14.43 1.35
C PHE A 80 -3.17 15.70 0.72
N VAL A 81 -3.38 16.76 1.50
CA VAL A 81 -3.87 18.04 0.97
C VAL A 81 -2.87 18.62 -0.02
N GLU A 82 -1.58 18.64 0.32
CA GLU A 82 -0.51 19.13 -0.55
C GLU A 82 -0.41 18.31 -1.86
N GLN A 83 -0.39 16.98 -1.76
CA GLN A 83 -0.34 16.09 -2.92
C GLN A 83 -1.60 16.22 -3.79
N LYS A 84 -2.78 16.36 -3.18
CA LYS A 84 -4.03 16.54 -3.92
C LYS A 84 -4.01 17.85 -4.69
N GLU A 85 -3.54 18.93 -4.08
CA GLU A 85 -3.41 20.21 -4.77
C GLU A 85 -2.40 20.15 -5.93
N ALA A 86 -1.24 19.52 -5.71
CA ALA A 86 -0.24 19.31 -6.75
C ALA A 86 -0.77 18.46 -7.92
N MET A 87 -1.40 17.32 -7.61
CA MET A 87 -2.03 16.42 -8.59
C MET A 87 -3.08 17.17 -9.42
N LEU A 88 -4.00 17.89 -8.77
CA LEU A 88 -5.07 18.61 -9.46
C LEU A 88 -4.55 19.75 -10.34
N LYS A 89 -3.44 20.39 -9.94
CA LYS A 89 -2.76 21.40 -10.74
C LYS A 89 -2.09 20.78 -11.97
N ASP A 90 -1.44 19.64 -11.81
CA ASP A 90 -0.77 18.92 -12.91
C ASP A 90 -1.81 18.41 -13.92
N TRP A 91 -2.87 17.76 -13.45
CA TRP A 91 -3.95 17.26 -14.31
C TRP A 91 -4.65 18.36 -15.10
N ALA A 92 -4.73 19.58 -14.56
CA ALA A 92 -5.28 20.73 -15.27
C ALA A 92 -4.45 21.15 -16.50
N GLY A 93 -3.17 20.76 -16.57
CA GLY A 93 -2.33 20.95 -17.75
C GLY A 93 -2.64 20.00 -18.91
N HIS A 94 -3.45 18.97 -18.68
CA HIS A 94 -3.77 17.95 -19.67
C HIS A 94 -5.25 18.01 -20.07
N ALA A 95 -5.54 18.50 -21.28
CA ALA A 95 -6.91 18.61 -21.79
C ALA A 95 -7.66 17.26 -21.74
N ASP A 96 -6.95 16.16 -22.05
CA ASP A 96 -7.49 14.80 -22.04
C ASP A 96 -7.92 14.32 -20.64
N LEU A 97 -7.40 14.93 -19.57
CA LEU A 97 -7.77 14.61 -18.19
C LEU A 97 -8.95 15.44 -17.67
N THR A 98 -9.51 16.36 -18.45
CA THR A 98 -10.56 17.28 -17.96
C THR A 98 -11.77 16.53 -17.40
N ALA A 99 -12.35 15.62 -18.19
CA ALA A 99 -13.52 14.83 -17.78
C ALA A 99 -13.19 13.85 -16.65
N PHE A 100 -11.99 13.25 -16.70
CA PHE A 100 -11.50 12.34 -15.67
C PHE A 100 -11.35 13.04 -14.32
N THR A 101 -10.71 14.21 -14.31
CA THR A 101 -10.51 15.06 -13.13
C THR A 101 -11.84 15.49 -12.53
N ALA A 102 -12.80 15.90 -13.35
CA ALA A 102 -14.13 16.27 -12.88
C ALA A 102 -14.84 15.10 -12.17
N TYR A 103 -14.74 13.89 -12.74
CA TYR A 103 -15.26 12.68 -12.12
C TYR A 103 -14.58 12.35 -10.78
N VAL A 104 -13.24 12.29 -10.75
CA VAL A 104 -12.48 11.96 -9.52
C VAL A 104 -12.78 12.98 -8.41
N LYS A 105 -12.86 14.27 -8.74
CA LYS A 105 -13.24 15.31 -7.77
C LYS A 105 -14.61 15.05 -7.15
N ALA A 106 -15.62 14.84 -8.00
CA ALA A 106 -17.00 14.66 -7.55
C ALA A 106 -17.21 13.36 -6.79
N GLN A 107 -16.48 12.31 -7.16
CA GLN A 107 -16.68 10.97 -6.62
C GLN A 107 -15.81 10.70 -5.40
N TRP A 108 -14.52 11.08 -5.43
CA TRP A 108 -13.51 10.59 -4.48
C TRP A 108 -12.82 11.67 -3.67
N LEU A 109 -12.86 12.93 -4.09
CA LEU A 109 -12.17 14.01 -3.36
C LEU A 109 -13.16 14.90 -2.58
N THR A 110 -14.46 14.70 -2.78
CA THR A 110 -15.54 15.46 -2.14
C THR A 110 -16.73 14.56 -1.82
N GLY A 111 -17.57 14.98 -0.86
CA GLY A 111 -18.81 14.29 -0.50
C GLY A 111 -18.62 13.01 0.33
N ASN A 112 -19.64 12.16 0.31
CA ASN A 112 -19.77 11.00 1.21
C ASN A 112 -18.76 9.88 0.95
N PHE A 113 -18.09 9.88 -0.20
CA PHE A 113 -17.19 8.82 -0.64
C PHE A 113 -15.73 9.28 -0.67
N ALA A 114 -15.39 10.37 0.01
CA ALA A 114 -14.02 10.87 0.08
C ALA A 114 -13.13 10.08 1.08
N ASN A 115 -13.72 9.23 1.91
CA ASN A 115 -13.05 8.51 2.99
C ASN A 115 -12.34 7.22 2.52
N TRP A 116 -11.69 7.22 1.37
CA TRP A 116 -10.73 6.16 0.97
C TRP A 116 -9.31 6.47 1.47
N GLN A 117 -9.13 7.71 1.91
CA GLN A 117 -7.95 8.30 2.49
C GLN A 117 -7.97 8.10 3.99
N THR A 118 -7.80 6.86 4.42
CA THR A 118 -7.83 6.54 5.84
C THR A 118 -6.53 7.01 6.48
N PHE A 119 -6.60 8.16 7.16
CA PHE A 119 -5.63 8.59 8.20
C PHE A 119 -6.03 8.08 9.58
N LEU A 120 -7.11 7.28 9.65
CA LEU A 120 -7.63 6.64 10.86
C LEU A 120 -6.85 5.36 11.14
N ALA A 121 -5.56 5.50 11.37
CA ALA A 121 -4.87 4.68 12.33
C ALA A 121 -4.21 5.70 13.27
N PRO A 122 -4.41 5.63 14.60
CA PRO A 122 -3.29 5.94 15.45
C PRO A 122 -2.14 5.11 14.87
N PRO A 123 -1.03 5.70 14.38
CA PRO A 123 0.15 4.90 14.14
C PRO A 123 0.33 4.07 15.41
N GLY A 124 0.44 2.75 15.24
CA GLY A 124 0.69 1.85 16.34
C GLY A 124 1.93 2.35 17.06
N ILE A 125 1.68 3.06 18.16
CA ILE A 125 2.61 3.67 19.08
C ILE A 125 3.46 4.81 18.47
N ASP A 126 3.17 6.01 18.95
CA ASP A 126 4.08 7.16 18.93
C ASP A 126 5.34 6.79 19.73
N PHE A 127 6.38 6.30 19.05
CA PHE A 127 7.70 6.17 19.65
C PHE A 127 8.58 7.32 19.16
N LEU A 128 8.73 8.28 20.07
CA LEU A 128 9.82 9.24 20.09
C LEU A 128 11.12 8.51 19.76
N LEU A 129 11.83 9.02 18.74
CA LEU A 129 13.20 8.66 18.42
C LEU A 129 14.09 8.86 19.66
N GLY A 130 14.21 7.82 20.47
CA GLY A 130 15.15 7.69 21.58
C GLY A 130 16.38 6.94 21.12
N ASP A 131 17.51 7.23 21.76
CA ASP A 131 18.87 6.89 21.37
C ASP A 131 19.12 5.46 20.85
N ALA A 132 20.13 5.37 19.99
CA ALA A 132 20.64 4.19 19.30
C ALA A 132 20.42 2.86 20.05
N ASP A 133 19.38 2.13 19.62
CA ASP A 133 19.05 0.79 20.08
C ASP A 133 19.91 -0.27 19.31
N PRO A 134 20.52 -1.26 19.98
CA PRO A 134 21.21 -2.39 19.34
C PRO A 134 20.34 -3.26 18.40
N GLU A 135 19.02 -3.10 18.39
CA GLU A 135 18.11 -3.83 17.51
C GLU A 135 17.81 -3.14 16.17
N LEU A 136 18.34 -1.93 15.94
CA LEU A 136 18.15 -1.19 14.68
C LEU A 136 18.95 -1.81 13.52
N VAL A 137 18.26 -2.20 12.44
CA VAL A 137 18.88 -2.80 11.24
C VAL A 137 18.62 -1.92 10.02
N HIS A 138 19.68 -1.58 9.27
CA HIS A 138 19.52 -0.86 8.01
C HIS A 138 19.30 -1.84 6.85
N VAL A 139 18.09 -1.83 6.28
CA VAL A 139 17.71 -2.69 5.14
C VAL A 139 17.70 -1.88 3.86
N ARG A 140 18.58 -2.23 2.93
CA ARG A 140 18.56 -1.63 1.59
C ARG A 140 17.59 -2.38 0.69
N ALA A 141 16.52 -1.71 0.32
CA ALA A 141 15.55 -2.19 -0.65
C ALA A 141 15.87 -1.66 -2.05
N VAL A 142 15.89 -2.56 -3.03
CA VAL A 142 16.10 -2.23 -4.43
C VAL A 142 14.81 -2.60 -5.18
N PRO A 143 14.34 -1.78 -6.13
CA PRO A 143 13.15 -2.12 -6.91
C PRO A 143 13.27 -3.51 -7.54
N PRO A 144 12.26 -4.38 -7.41
CA PRO A 144 12.29 -5.69 -8.03
C PRO A 144 12.36 -5.53 -9.55
N MET A 145 13.23 -6.32 -10.20
CA MET A 145 13.32 -6.38 -11.66
C MET A 145 12.04 -7.03 -12.20
N ARG A 146 11.08 -6.23 -12.65
CA ARG A 146 9.83 -6.74 -13.24
C ARG A 146 10.03 -6.98 -14.73
N THR A 147 10.25 -8.23 -15.13
CA THR A 147 10.22 -8.65 -16.54
C THR A 147 8.78 -8.72 -17.03
N PHE A 148 8.43 -7.89 -18.01
CA PHE A 148 7.15 -7.94 -18.71
C PHE A 148 7.14 -9.10 -19.71
N VAL A 149 6.17 -10.02 -19.59
CA VAL A 149 6.01 -11.17 -20.49
C VAL A 149 4.92 -10.82 -21.54
N PRO A 150 5.21 -10.76 -22.86
CA PRO A 150 4.38 -10.00 -23.80
C PRO A 150 3.16 -10.73 -24.40
N GLU A 151 2.93 -12.01 -24.15
CA GLU A 151 1.97 -12.79 -24.93
C GLU A 151 0.52 -12.71 -24.38
N LEU A 152 -0.33 -11.92 -25.05
CA LEU A 152 -1.81 -12.02 -25.25
C LEU A 152 -2.53 -10.66 -25.11
N SER A 153 -2.90 -9.99 -26.21
CA SER A 153 -3.32 -8.56 -26.24
C SER A 153 -4.44 -8.12 -25.29
N HIS A 154 -5.54 -8.86 -25.13
CA HIS A 154 -6.65 -8.43 -24.24
C HIS A 154 -6.35 -8.71 -22.76
N THR A 155 -5.76 -9.86 -22.44
CA THR A 155 -5.24 -10.13 -21.09
C THR A 155 -4.02 -9.27 -20.79
N ARG A 156 -3.30 -8.76 -21.79
CA ARG A 156 -2.07 -7.95 -21.64
C ARG A 156 -2.38 -6.53 -21.24
N GLU A 157 -3.45 -5.92 -21.73
CA GLU A 157 -3.90 -4.62 -21.23
C GLU A 157 -4.33 -4.72 -19.76
N ASP A 158 -5.07 -5.77 -19.41
CA ASP A 158 -5.49 -6.04 -18.04
C ASP A 158 -4.32 -6.43 -17.14
N MET A 159 -3.37 -7.19 -17.65
CA MET A 159 -2.12 -7.55 -16.99
C MET A 159 -1.21 -6.33 -16.83
N ALA A 160 -1.16 -5.43 -17.82
CA ALA A 160 -0.37 -4.21 -17.74
C ALA A 160 -0.94 -3.27 -16.67
N ILE A 161 -2.27 -3.10 -16.62
CA ILE A 161 -2.92 -2.27 -15.60
C ILE A 161 -2.80 -2.92 -14.21
N THR A 162 -3.02 -4.23 -14.08
CA THR A 162 -2.83 -4.92 -12.77
C THR A 162 -1.36 -4.97 -12.35
N ALA A 163 -0.41 -5.04 -13.29
CA ALA A 163 1.00 -4.88 -13.02
C ALA A 163 1.33 -3.46 -12.55
N GLN A 164 0.64 -2.42 -13.04
CA GLN A 164 0.79 -1.06 -12.51
C GLN A 164 0.40 -1.01 -11.02
N PHE A 165 -0.64 -1.72 -10.59
CA PHE A 165 -0.98 -1.80 -9.15
C PHE A 165 0.20 -2.34 -8.36
N GLY A 166 0.79 -3.45 -8.80
CA GLY A 166 1.98 -4.03 -8.19
C GLY A 166 3.20 -3.10 -8.22
N VAL A 167 3.37 -2.33 -9.30
CA VAL A 167 4.45 -1.34 -9.42
C VAL A 167 4.28 -0.21 -8.42
N HIS A 168 3.07 0.33 -8.24
CA HIS A 168 2.84 1.41 -7.28
C HIS A 168 2.99 0.93 -5.84
N TYR A 169 2.54 -0.29 -5.50
CA TYR A 169 2.84 -0.89 -4.19
C TYR A 169 4.34 -1.07 -3.96
N ALA A 170 5.07 -1.65 -4.92
CA ALA A 170 6.52 -1.82 -4.80
C ALA A 170 7.27 -0.48 -4.74
N ARG A 171 6.76 0.56 -5.40
CA ARG A 171 7.30 1.92 -5.30
C ARG A 171 7.22 2.44 -3.86
N MET A 172 6.10 2.21 -3.16
CA MET A 172 5.93 2.65 -1.76
C MET A 172 6.88 1.95 -0.77
N GLU A 173 7.55 0.88 -1.19
CA GLU A 173 8.61 0.23 -0.40
C GLU A 173 9.97 0.90 -0.59
N VAL A 174 10.20 1.67 -1.65
CA VAL A 174 11.53 2.21 -2.00
C VAL A 174 11.57 3.73 -2.10
N GLU A 175 10.43 4.36 -2.34
CA GLU A 175 10.31 5.81 -2.48
C GLU A 175 10.75 6.50 -1.18
N SER A 176 11.60 7.52 -1.32
CA SER A 176 12.22 8.23 -0.20
C SER A 176 13.10 7.37 0.72
N GLN A 177 13.60 6.22 0.25
CA GLN A 177 14.57 5.44 1.01
C GLN A 177 15.82 6.27 1.34
N PRO A 178 16.26 6.29 2.62
CA PRO A 178 17.51 6.94 3.01
C PRO A 178 18.73 6.35 2.30
N ARG A 179 19.81 7.13 2.14
CA ARG A 179 21.05 6.66 1.47
C ARG A 179 21.62 5.36 2.06
N ILE A 180 21.42 5.13 3.34
CA ILE A 180 21.91 3.96 4.07
C ILE A 180 20.89 2.81 4.15
N GLY A 181 19.75 2.93 3.47
CA GLY A 181 18.62 1.99 3.58
C GLY A 181 17.61 2.38 4.65
N TRP A 182 16.56 1.58 4.79
CA TRP A 182 15.51 1.78 5.79
C TRP A 182 16.02 1.40 7.18
N PRO A 183 15.94 2.29 8.19
CA PRO A 183 16.25 1.94 9.57
C PRO A 183 15.05 1.17 10.14
N VAL A 184 15.10 -0.16 10.04
CA VAL A 184 14.07 -1.06 10.56
C VAL A 184 14.33 -1.31 12.04
N ASP A 185 13.35 -0.99 12.87
CA ASP A 185 13.36 -1.26 14.29
C ASP A 185 12.68 -2.62 14.55
N LEU A 186 13.46 -3.57 15.06
CA LEU A 186 12.97 -4.91 15.36
C LEU A 186 12.27 -5.01 16.70
N HIS A 187 12.59 -4.12 17.64
CA HIS A 187 11.95 -4.08 18.96
C HIS A 187 10.47 -3.71 18.83
N THR A 188 10.21 -2.65 18.07
CA THR A 188 8.85 -2.15 17.80
C THR A 188 8.21 -2.76 16.55
N ALA A 189 8.92 -3.65 15.85
CA ALA A 189 8.52 -4.23 14.57
C ALA A 189 8.08 -3.15 13.55
N TYR A 190 8.87 -2.09 13.45
CA TYR A 190 8.54 -0.90 12.67
C TYR A 190 9.53 -0.65 11.53
N CYS A 191 8.99 -0.23 10.38
CA CYS A 191 9.79 0.24 9.25
C CYS A 191 9.23 1.58 8.77
N PRO A 192 10.04 2.62 8.56
CA PRO A 192 9.54 3.94 8.16
C PRO A 192 9.19 4.06 6.67
N CYS A 193 9.10 2.95 5.92
CA CYS A 193 8.65 3.03 4.53
C CYS A 193 7.12 3.28 4.47
N LYS A 194 6.67 3.98 3.42
CA LYS A 194 5.23 4.28 3.21
C LYS A 194 4.37 3.02 3.20
N TYR A 195 4.90 1.92 2.66
CA TYR A 195 4.20 0.65 2.65
C TYR A 195 3.90 0.12 4.07
N HIS A 196 4.89 0.12 4.97
CA HIS A 196 4.69 -0.32 6.36
C HIS A 196 3.75 0.63 7.09
N PHE A 197 3.91 1.94 6.92
CA PHE A 197 3.00 2.91 7.53
C PHE A 197 1.53 2.61 7.18
N LYS A 198 1.25 2.25 5.92
CA LYS A 198 -0.12 1.97 5.46
C LYS A 198 -0.62 0.58 5.86
N MET A 199 0.23 -0.44 5.80
CA MET A 199 -0.17 -1.84 5.90
C MET A 199 0.14 -2.48 7.26
N GLY A 200 0.96 -1.85 8.10
CA GLY A 200 1.49 -2.38 9.35
C GLY A 200 2.57 -3.45 9.19
N TYR A 201 2.97 -3.79 7.96
CA TYR A 201 4.04 -4.72 7.64
C TYR A 201 4.69 -4.36 6.30
N CYS A 202 5.92 -4.82 6.06
CA CYS A 202 6.58 -4.66 4.76
C CYS A 202 7.64 -5.75 4.56
N CYS A 203 8.13 -5.89 3.32
CA CYS A 203 9.20 -6.84 3.01
C CYS A 203 10.50 -6.57 3.80
N HIS A 204 10.80 -5.33 4.16
CA HIS A 204 11.99 -4.99 4.95
C HIS A 204 11.92 -5.50 6.39
N LEU A 205 10.76 -5.34 7.03
CA LEU A 205 10.53 -5.84 8.38
C LEU A 205 10.64 -7.37 8.41
N LEU A 206 9.98 -8.04 7.48
CA LEU A 206 10.02 -9.49 7.36
C LEU A 206 11.46 -9.99 7.12
N PHE A 207 12.21 -9.30 6.26
CA PHE A 207 13.60 -9.63 5.99
C PHE A 207 14.49 -9.40 7.22
N ALA A 208 14.34 -8.27 7.92
CA ALA A 208 15.11 -7.97 9.12
C ALA A 208 14.81 -8.99 10.24
N GLN A 209 13.54 -9.34 10.46
CA GLN A 209 13.12 -10.37 11.42
C GLN A 209 13.74 -11.72 11.08
N GLN A 210 13.65 -12.15 9.81
CA GLN A 210 14.26 -13.41 9.35
C GLN A 210 15.78 -13.41 9.51
N SER A 211 16.45 -12.29 9.26
CA SER A 211 17.91 -12.20 9.42
C SER A 211 18.36 -12.35 10.87
N ARG A 212 17.51 -12.00 11.85
CA ARG A 212 17.78 -12.18 13.29
C ARG A 212 17.24 -13.49 13.87
N SER A 213 16.25 -14.13 13.26
CA SER A 213 15.83 -15.49 13.63
C SER A 213 16.81 -16.59 13.16
N VAL A 214 17.88 -16.22 12.45
CA VAL A 214 18.95 -17.12 11.96
C VAL A 214 20.22 -16.98 12.81
N VAL A 215 20.08 -16.60 14.08
CA VAL A 215 21.14 -16.76 15.11
C VAL A 215 20.60 -17.69 16.20
N ASP A 216 21.38 -18.71 16.56
CA ASP A 216 21.02 -19.63 17.64
C ASP A 216 21.17 -18.97 19.02
N GLU A 217 20.80 -19.69 20.09
CA GLU A 217 20.88 -19.19 21.49
C GLU A 217 22.30 -18.82 21.92
N SER A 218 23.33 -19.15 21.12
CA SER A 218 24.74 -18.83 21.37
C SER A 218 25.24 -17.64 20.54
N GLY A 219 24.39 -17.02 19.71
CA GLY A 219 24.74 -15.89 18.86
C GLY A 219 25.50 -16.27 17.58
N GLU A 220 25.57 -17.55 17.25
CA GLU A 220 26.21 -18.06 16.03
C GLU A 220 25.20 -18.13 14.87
N GLU A 221 25.66 -17.86 13.64
CA GLU A 221 24.80 -17.98 12.45
C GLU A 221 24.28 -19.42 12.33
N THR A 222 22.96 -19.59 12.34
CA THR A 222 22.35 -20.89 12.08
C THR A 222 22.52 -21.22 10.60
N LEU A 223 23.53 -22.05 10.29
CA LEU A 223 23.78 -22.56 8.95
C LEU A 223 22.63 -23.48 8.50
N VAL A 224 21.59 -22.91 7.91
CA VAL A 224 20.58 -23.67 7.16
C VAL A 224 21.23 -24.21 5.89
N ASN A 225 21.51 -25.51 5.86
CA ASN A 225 22.06 -26.21 4.72
C ASN A 225 21.07 -26.18 3.54
N ARG A 226 21.20 -25.16 2.68
CA ARG A 226 20.46 -25.03 1.42
C ARG A 226 21.15 -25.79 0.28
N LYS A 227 21.76 -26.95 0.53
CA LYS A 227 22.16 -27.83 -0.57
C LYS A 227 20.88 -28.27 -1.30
N ARG A 228 20.63 -27.58 -2.40
CA ARG A 228 19.71 -27.95 -3.46
C ARG A 228 20.08 -29.38 -3.86
N VAL A 229 19.26 -30.37 -3.48
CA VAL A 229 19.32 -31.68 -4.12
C VAL A 229 19.10 -31.40 -5.60
N GLN A 230 20.16 -31.53 -6.39
CA GLN A 230 20.08 -31.44 -7.85
C GLN A 230 19.21 -32.60 -8.32
N LYS A 231 17.91 -32.36 -8.47
CA LYS A 231 17.15 -33.07 -9.48
C LYS A 231 17.34 -32.33 -10.79
N TRP A 232 18.05 -32.99 -11.69
CA TRP A 232 18.26 -32.61 -13.07
C TRP A 232 16.90 -32.34 -13.74
N GLY A 233 16.66 -31.08 -14.13
CA GLY A 233 15.45 -30.68 -14.85
C GLY A 233 14.90 -29.31 -14.43
N ALA A 234 15.33 -28.26 -15.14
CA ALA A 234 14.64 -26.99 -15.40
C ALA A 234 13.85 -26.27 -14.28
N ARG A 235 14.41 -25.16 -13.76
CA ARG A 235 13.90 -23.77 -13.82
C ARG A 235 14.72 -22.87 -12.87
N ARG A 236 15.11 -21.69 -13.38
CA ARG A 236 15.81 -20.62 -12.65
C ARG A 236 14.85 -19.99 -11.64
N THR A 237 15.20 -20.00 -10.36
CA THR A 237 14.54 -19.21 -9.32
C THR A 237 15.24 -17.86 -9.19
N LEU A 238 14.47 -16.78 -9.35
CA LEU A 238 14.87 -15.40 -9.08
C LEU A 238 14.89 -15.20 -7.56
N ALA A 239 16.02 -14.79 -7.01
CA ALA A 239 16.12 -14.32 -5.62
C ALA A 239 16.12 -12.78 -5.64
N THR A 240 15.20 -12.17 -4.89
CA THR A 240 15.28 -10.76 -4.49
C THR A 240 16.50 -10.59 -3.59
N HIS A 241 17.49 -9.83 -4.04
CA HIS A 241 18.69 -9.52 -3.25
C HIS A 241 18.39 -8.33 -2.34
N PHE A 242 18.37 -8.58 -1.02
CA PHE A 242 18.42 -7.56 0.03
C PHE A 242 19.76 -7.66 0.76
N SER A 243 20.34 -6.53 1.18
CA SER A 243 21.62 -6.50 1.90
C SER A 243 21.46 -5.72 3.22
N VAL A 244 22.00 -6.27 4.30
CA VAL A 244 22.01 -5.67 5.65
C VAL A 244 23.36 -5.03 5.91
N TYR A 245 23.39 -3.82 6.47
CA TYR A 245 24.61 -3.19 6.98
C TYR A 245 24.45 -2.86 8.47
N ARG A 246 25.47 -3.16 9.28
CA ARG A 246 25.56 -2.80 10.70
C ARG A 246 26.35 -1.49 10.82
N LYS A 247 25.87 -0.54 11.64
CA LYS A 247 26.65 0.66 12.01
C LYS A 247 27.70 0.21 13.04
N GLU A 248 28.98 0.46 12.76
CA GLU A 248 30.07 0.36 13.74
C GLU A 248 30.02 1.52 14.73
#